data_AF-A0A7K4MSU8-F1
#
_entry.id   AF-A0A7K4MSU8-F1
#
_cell.length_a   1.000
_cell.length_b   1.000
_cell.length_c   1.000
_cell.angle_alpha   90.00
_cell.angle_beta   90.00
_cell.angle_gamma   90.00
#
_symmetry.space_group_name_H-M   'P 1'
#
loop_
_entity.id
_entity.type
_entity.pdbx_description
1 polymer ?
#
loop_
_entity_poly.entity_id
_entity_poly.type
_entity_poly.pdbx_seq_one_letter_code
_entity_poly.pdbx_strand_id
1 'polypeptide(L)' 'MSKTKMARGADRGGTPEVVAKAGIQRESGWLYFIDKEGDVSRAKMARGRK' A
#
# COMPACT_ATOMS: atom_id res chain seq x y z
N MET A 1 -7.48 3.70 0.24
CA MET A 1 -6.38 3.56 -0.74
C MET A 1 -5.57 4.81 -0.70
N SER A 2 -4.26 4.69 -0.49
CA SER A 2 -3.38 5.83 -0.25
C SER A 2 -2.28 5.85 -1.33
N LYS A 3 -2.10 6.96 -2.05
CA LYS A 3 -0.98 7.16 -2.99
C LYS A 3 0.15 7.83 -2.23
N THR A 4 1.32 7.19 -2.23
CA THR A 4 2.50 7.68 -1.52
C THR A 4 3.67 7.66 -2.49
N LYS A 5 4.43 8.77 -2.61
CA LYS A 5 5.67 8.78 -3.38
C LYS A 5 6.65 7.81 -2.71
N MET A 6 7.12 6.78 -3.41
CA MET A 6 8.07 5.84 -2.82
C MET A 6 9.45 6.51 -2.67
N ALA A 7 10.11 6.25 -1.54
CA ALA A 7 11.50 6.64 -1.35
C ALA A 7 12.40 5.84 -2.31
N ARG A 8 13.32 6.51 -3.00
CA ARG A 8 14.38 5.85 -3.78
C ARG A 8 15.70 6.57 -3.50
N GLY A 9 16.72 5.83 -3.04
CA GLY A 9 18.02 6.40 -2.72
C GLY A 9 17.94 7.45 -1.60
N ALA A 10 18.46 8.65 -1.86
CA ALA A 10 18.48 9.76 -0.91
C ALA A 10 17.12 10.48 -0.74
N ASP A 11 16.16 10.23 -1.62
CA ASP A 11 14.86 10.90 -1.60
C ASP A 11 13.91 10.24 -0.60
N ARG A 12 13.41 11.05 0.36
CA ARG A 12 12.38 10.61 1.29
C ARG A 12 11.06 10.35 0.55
N GLY A 13 10.44 9.22 0.90
CA GLY A 13 9.09 8.90 0.45
C GLY A 13 8.10 9.96 0.94
N GLY A 14 7.12 10.28 0.10
CA GLY A 14 6.11 11.29 0.40
C GLY A 14 5.10 10.82 1.45
N THR A 15 4.15 11.69 1.80
CA THR A 15 3.04 11.35 2.68
C THR A 15 1.94 10.58 1.93
N PRO A 16 1.34 9.55 2.53
CA PRO A 16 0.24 8.81 1.90
C PRO A 16 -1.03 9.65 1.77
N GLU A 17 -1.48 9.90 0.54
CA GLU A 17 -2.74 10.61 0.27
C GLU A 17 -3.87 9.62 -0.04
N VAL A 18 -4.99 9.68 0.68
CA VAL A 18 -6.09 8.73 0.49
C VAL A 18 -6.90 9.06 -0.78
N VAL A 19 -6.74 8.25 -1.83
CA VAL A 19 -7.40 8.39 -3.15
C VAL A 19 -8.82 7.81 -3.16
N ALA A 20 -9.11 6.76 -2.37
CA ALA A 20 -10.43 6.15 -2.30
C ALA A 20 -10.66 5.38 -0.99
N LYS A 21 -11.84 5.47 -0.38
CA LYS A 21 -12.20 4.64 0.78
C LYS A 21 -12.87 3.37 0.30
N ALA A 22 -12.23 2.22 0.47
CA ALA A 22 -12.67 0.93 -0.06
C ALA A 22 -13.62 0.14 0.87
N GLY A 23 -14.09 0.73 1.98
CA GLY A 23 -14.98 0.07 2.95
C GLY A 23 -14.38 -1.12 3.73
N ILE A 24 -13.18 -1.58 3.36
CA ILE A 24 -12.49 -2.71 4.00
C ILE A 24 -11.66 -2.29 5.21
N GLN A 25 -11.66 -3.12 6.25
CA GLN A 25 -10.72 -3.00 7.37
C GLN A 25 -9.34 -3.50 6.94
N ARG A 26 -8.32 -2.67 7.16
CA ARG A 26 -6.93 -3.02 6.86
C ARG A 26 -6.31 -3.73 8.05
N GLU A 27 -5.95 -4.99 7.85
CA GLU A 27 -5.22 -5.78 8.83
C GLU A 27 -3.73 -5.46 8.78
N SER A 28 -3.10 -5.41 9.95
CA SER A 28 -1.64 -5.26 10.07
C SER A 28 -0.94 -6.48 9.46
N GLY A 29 0.17 -6.26 8.75
CA GLY A 29 0.92 -7.34 8.11
C GLY A 29 0.54 -7.61 6.65
N TRP A 30 -0.45 -6.92 6.10
CA TRP A 30 -0.91 -7.07 4.72
C TRP A 30 -0.74 -5.78 3.90
N LEU A 31 -0.32 -5.95 2.64
CA LEU A 31 -0.30 -4.92 1.60
C LEU A 31 -1.60 -5.02 0.80
N TYR A 32 -2.37 -3.93 0.75
CA TYR A 32 -3.64 -3.85 0.03
C TYR A 32 -3.46 -3.02 -1.25
N PHE A 33 -3.91 -3.53 -2.39
CA PHE A 33 -3.83 -2.86 -3.70
C PHE A 33 -5.07 -3.16 -4.55
N ILE A 34 -5.21 -2.44 -5.68
CA ILE A 34 -6.22 -2.74 -6.71
C ILE A 34 -5.52 -3.57 -7.78
N ASP A 35 -6.10 -4.70 -8.18
CA ASP A 35 -5.63 -5.45 -9.34
C ASP A 35 -6.13 -4.84 -10.67
N LYS A 36 -5.85 -5.53 -11.78
CA LYS A 36 -6.22 -5.05 -13.11
C LYS A 36 -7.73 -5.11 -13.36
N GLU A 37 -8.46 -5.92 -12.60
CA GLU A 37 -9.91 -6.10 -12.74
C GLU A 37 -10.68 -5.07 -11.91
N GLY A 38 -9.98 -4.32 -11.05
CA GLY A 38 -10.57 -3.28 -10.20
C GLY A 38 -10.91 -3.77 -8.79
N ASP A 39 -10.56 -5.02 -8.47
CA ASP A 39 -10.84 -5.63 -7.19
C ASP A 39 -9.76 -5.31 -6.15
N VAL A 40 -10.16 -5.35 -4.88
CA VAL A 40 -9.28 -5.07 -3.75
C VAL A 40 -8.58 -6.34 -3.30
N SER A 41 -7.36 -6.55 -3.77
CA SER A 41 -6.53 -7.69 -3.40
C SER A 41 -5.57 -7.36 -2.25
N ARG A 42 -5.08 -8.41 -1.55
CA ARG A 42 -4.11 -8.29 -0.45
C ARG A 42 -2.97 -9.29 -0.58
N ALA A 43 -1.75 -8.88 -0.26
CA ALA A 43 -0.57 -9.74 -0.19
C ALA A 43 0.13 -9.61 1.16
N LYS A 44 0.73 -10.69 1.66
CA LYS A 44 1.46 -10.66 2.94
C LYS A 44 2.70 -9.78 2.80
N MET A 45 2.86 -8.79 3.67
CA MET A 45 4.03 -7.91 3.62
C MET A 45 5.30 -8.71 3.87
N ALA A 46 6.23 -8.67 2.91
CA ALA A 46 7.60 -9.13 3.12
C ALA A 46 8.29 -8.15 4.07
N ARG A 47 8.23 -8.43 5.38
CA ARG A 47 9.16 -7.82 6.33
C ARG A 47 10.50 -8.46 6.02
N GLY A 48 11.38 -7.74 5.31
CA GLY A 48 12.71 -8.23 4.99
C GLY A 48 13.34 -8.85 6.22
N ARG A 49 13.55 -10.18 6.19
CA ARG A 49 14.51 -10.80 7.09
C ARG A 49 15.89 -10.33 6.62
N LYS A 50 16.69 -9.91 7.59
CA LYS A 50 18.10 -9.49 7.44
C LYS A 50 18.89 -10.46 6.57
#